data_AF-A0A1B7VP67-F1
#
_entry.id   AF-A0A1B7VP67-F1
#
_cell.length_a   1.000
_cell.length_b   1.000
_cell.length_c   1.000
_cell.angle_alpha   90.00
_cell.angle_beta   90.00
_cell.angle_gamma   90.00
#
_symmetry.space_group_name_H-M   'P 1'
#
loop_
_entity.id
_entity.type
_entity.pdbx_description
1 polymer ?
#
loop_
_entity_poly.entity_id
_entity_poly.type
_entity_poly.pdbx_seq_one_letter_code
_entity_poly.pdbx_strand_id
1 'polypeptide(L)'
;MPNLVFANSHYLKDSKQETTINLTEDDLQEDLLLKINTANNFAGNIKINGKNIQKIEGNSTKISIFKLLQKGKNILEINGVQKSTGANLQVELIGTNTQISQESGGSGNIQHTLVINVP
;
A
#
# COMPACT_ATOMS: atom_id res chain seq x y z
N MET A 1 26.51 -36.17 -20.21
CA MET A 1 25.80 -36.00 -18.93
C MET A 1 25.57 -34.51 -18.74
N PRO A 2 24.34 -34.02 -18.54
CA PRO A 2 24.14 -32.59 -18.36
C PRO A 2 24.50 -32.18 -16.93
N ASN A 3 25.12 -31.01 -16.83
CA ASN A 3 25.54 -30.38 -15.59
C ASN A 3 24.29 -29.87 -14.83
N LEU A 4 24.02 -30.39 -13.63
CA LEU A 4 22.96 -29.89 -12.76
C LEU A 4 23.50 -28.68 -11.99
N VAL A 5 23.12 -27.48 -12.40
CA VAL A 5 23.35 -26.25 -11.63
C VAL A 5 22.18 -26.08 -10.67
N PHE A 6 22.41 -26.34 -9.39
CA PHE A 6 21.46 -25.99 -8.33
C PHE A 6 21.58 -24.50 -8.04
N ALA A 7 20.73 -23.69 -8.69
CA ALA A 7 20.49 -22.34 -8.20
C ALA A 7 19.65 -22.44 -6.92
N ASN A 8 20.27 -22.16 -5.77
CA ASN A 8 19.55 -21.89 -4.53
C ASN A 8 18.74 -20.60 -4.73
N SER A 9 17.48 -20.73 -5.17
CA SER A 9 16.53 -19.63 -5.12
C SER A 9 16.12 -19.42 -3.67
N HIS A 10 16.84 -18.55 -2.96
CA HIS A 10 16.24 -17.88 -1.81
C HIS A 10 15.01 -17.14 -2.34
N TYR A 11 13.82 -17.57 -1.92
CA TYR A 11 12.55 -16.92 -2.21
C TYR A 11 12.55 -15.48 -1.66
N LEU A 12 13.01 -14.52 -2.47
CA LEU A 12 12.70 -13.11 -2.26
C LEU A 12 11.56 -12.77 -3.21
N LYS A 13 10.33 -12.97 -2.74
CA LYS A 13 9.13 -12.64 -3.50
C LYS A 13 8.81 -11.17 -3.23
N ASP A 14 9.62 -10.26 -3.76
CA ASP A 14 9.32 -8.84 -3.73
C ASP A 14 7.96 -8.59 -4.41
N SER A 15 7.02 -8.01 -3.68
CA SER A 15 5.66 -7.73 -4.17
C SER A 15 5.57 -6.25 -4.50
N LYS A 16 5.41 -5.93 -5.79
CA LYS A 16 5.16 -4.56 -6.25
C LYS A 16 3.80 -4.49 -6.91
N GLN A 17 2.95 -3.60 -6.41
CA GLN A 17 1.63 -3.35 -6.98
C GLN A 17 1.39 -1.86 -7.13
N GLU A 18 0.92 -1.45 -8.29
CA GLU A 18 0.55 -0.07 -8.59
C GLU A 18 -0.92 -0.01 -8.99
N THR A 19 -1.63 1.02 -8.54
CA THR A 19 -3.00 1.27 -8.97
C THR A 19 -3.27 2.75 -9.11
N THR A 20 -4.01 3.11 -10.15
CA THR A 20 -4.47 4.47 -10.38
C THR A 20 -5.91 4.63 -9.92
N ILE A 21 -6.17 5.74 -9.23
CA ILE A 21 -7.45 6.13 -8.64
C ILE A 21 -7.74 7.54 -9.14
N ASN A 22 -8.91 7.76 -9.69
CA ASN A 22 -9.37 9.10 -10.07
C ASN A 22 -10.48 9.48 -9.10
N LEU A 23 -10.25 10.52 -8.30
CA LEU A 23 -11.26 11.06 -7.40
C LEU A 23 -12.18 12.04 -8.15
N THR A 24 -13.41 12.17 -7.68
CA THR A 24 -14.35 13.20 -8.10
C THR A 24 -14.37 14.38 -7.11
N GLU A 25 -14.99 15.50 -7.47
CA GLU A 25 -15.14 16.63 -6.54
C GLU A 25 -15.94 16.23 -5.29
N ASP A 26 -16.92 15.33 -5.44
CA ASP A 26 -17.74 14.83 -4.34
C ASP A 26 -16.93 13.95 -3.37
N ASP A 27 -15.94 13.19 -3.87
CA ASP A 27 -15.02 12.40 -3.02
C ASP A 27 -14.11 13.28 -2.15
N LEU A 28 -14.01 14.58 -2.46
CA LEU A 28 -13.22 15.57 -1.74
C LEU A 28 -14.06 16.43 -0.79
N GLN A 29 -15.37 16.24 -0.71
CA GLN A 29 -16.22 17.04 0.19
C GLN A 29 -16.18 16.55 1.64
N GLU A 30 -15.79 15.29 1.87
CA GLU A 30 -15.70 14.67 3.19
C GLU A 30 -14.35 13.99 3.43
N ASP A 31 -14.19 13.37 4.61
CA ASP A 31 -12.93 12.76 5.03
C ASP A 31 -12.56 11.54 4.16
N LEU A 32 -11.40 11.59 3.50
CA LEU A 32 -10.83 10.48 2.75
C LEU A 32 -9.90 9.67 3.65
N LEU A 33 -10.34 8.47 4.01
CA LEU A 33 -9.70 7.59 4.97
C LEU A 33 -8.89 6.50 4.28
N LEU A 34 -7.60 6.44 4.58
CA LEU A 34 -6.75 5.30 4.28
C LEU A 34 -6.73 4.36 5.48
N LYS A 35 -7.06 3.09 5.24
CA LYS A 35 -6.97 2.02 6.22
C LYS A 35 -6.07 0.92 5.68
N ILE A 36 -5.12 0.49 6.49
CA ILE A 36 -4.18 -0.57 6.16
C ILE A 36 -4.35 -1.65 7.21
N ASN A 37 -4.75 -2.84 6.79
CA ASN A 37 -4.78 -4.02 7.65
C ASN A 37 -3.64 -4.95 7.25
N THR A 38 -2.94 -5.47 8.24
CA THR A 38 -1.79 -6.34 8.04
C THR A 38 -1.89 -7.54 8.97
N ALA A 39 -1.29 -8.66 8.57
CA ALA A 39 -1.05 -9.73 9.53
C ALA A 39 -0.04 -9.29 10.60
N ASN A 40 -0.02 -10.02 11.71
CA ASN A 40 1.05 -9.91 12.71
C ASN A 40 2.41 -9.99 11.98
N ASN A 41 3.32 -9.05 12.29
CA ASN A 41 4.70 -8.96 11.78
C ASN A 41 4.94 -8.17 10.46
N PHE A 42 4.00 -7.31 10.03
CA PHE A 42 4.31 -6.27 9.07
C PHE A 42 4.90 -5.04 9.76
N ALA A 43 5.99 -4.49 9.22
CA ALA A 43 6.50 -3.19 9.63
C ALA A 43 6.77 -2.35 8.39
N GLY A 44 6.19 -1.15 8.34
CA GLY A 44 6.26 -0.30 7.16
C GLY A 44 5.95 1.15 7.43
N ASN A 45 5.97 1.93 6.35
CA ASN A 45 5.68 3.36 6.37
C ASN A 45 4.74 3.70 5.22
N ILE A 46 3.91 4.70 5.47
CA ILE A 46 3.02 5.32 4.50
C ILE A 46 3.66 6.65 4.10
N LYS A 47 3.83 6.87 2.81
CA LYS A 47 4.31 8.13 2.24
C LYS A 47 3.27 8.71 1.31
N ILE A 48 3.18 10.03 1.25
CA ILE A 48 2.45 10.76 0.22
C ILE A 48 3.42 11.77 -0.40
N ASN A 49 3.55 11.74 -1.73
CA ASN A 49 4.44 12.60 -2.50
C ASN A 49 5.88 12.57 -1.95
N GLY A 50 6.35 11.38 -1.57
CA GLY A 50 7.67 11.14 -1.00
C GLY A 50 7.83 11.49 0.49
N LYS A 51 6.86 12.18 1.11
CA LYS A 51 6.89 12.54 2.54
C LYS A 51 6.31 11.42 3.39
N ASN A 52 7.04 10.98 4.42
CA ASN A 52 6.51 10.02 5.40
C ASN A 52 5.41 10.67 6.24
N ILE A 53 4.22 10.07 6.25
CA ILE A 53 3.05 10.61 6.96
C ILE A 53 2.69 9.77 8.19
N GLN A 54 3.00 8.47 8.19
CA GLN A 54 2.62 7.57 9.26
C GLN A 54 3.41 6.26 9.17
N LYS A 55 3.86 5.76 10.30
CA LYS A 55 4.41 4.41 10.43
C LYS A 55 3.27 3.41 10.66
N ILE A 56 3.36 2.24 10.02
CA ILE A 56 2.41 1.14 10.21
C ILE A 56 2.90 0.31 11.40
N GLU A 57 2.13 0.34 12.48
CA GLU A 57 2.41 -0.38 13.71
C GLU A 57 1.21 -1.26 14.07
N GLY A 58 1.47 -2.51 14.45
CA GLY A 58 0.42 -3.49 14.76
C GLY A 58 -0.27 -4.05 13.50
N ASN A 59 -1.55 -4.38 13.65
CA ASN A 59 -2.32 -5.11 12.62
C ASN A 59 -3.27 -4.21 11.83
N SER A 60 -3.44 -2.96 12.26
CA SER A 60 -4.30 -2.01 11.57
C SER A 60 -3.80 -0.59 11.81
N THR A 61 -3.73 0.20 10.75
CA THR A 61 -3.40 1.62 10.79
C THR A 61 -4.44 2.38 9.97
N LYS A 62 -4.98 3.47 10.53
CA LYS A 62 -5.98 4.31 9.89
C LYS A 62 -5.53 5.78 9.94
N ILE A 63 -5.60 6.46 8.81
CA ILE A 63 -5.23 7.89 8.71
C ILE A 63 -6.12 8.59 7.68
N SER A 64 -6.57 9.80 8.02
CA SER A 64 -7.15 10.72 7.05
C SER A 64 -6.04 11.26 6.15
N ILE A 65 -6.19 11.07 4.85
CA ILE A 65 -5.24 11.59 3.85
C ILE A 65 -5.77 12.82 3.12
N PHE A 66 -7.03 13.20 3.35
CA PHE A 66 -7.70 14.28 2.63
C PHE A 66 -6.88 15.58 2.58
N LYS A 67 -6.41 16.04 3.75
CA LYS A 67 -5.62 17.28 3.87
C LYS A 67 -4.18 17.16 3.37
N LEU A 68 -3.76 15.96 2.97
CA LEU A 68 -2.40 15.67 2.50
C LEU A 68 -2.35 15.58 0.97
N LEU A 69 -3.49 15.52 0.30
CA LEU A 69 -3.60 15.50 -1.15
C LEU A 69 -3.53 16.90 -1.74
N GLN A 70 -3.01 16.99 -2.96
CA GLN A 70 -2.91 18.21 -3.76
C GLN A 70 -3.69 18.03 -5.06
N LYS A 71 -4.15 19.12 -5.67
CA LYS A 71 -4.74 19.07 -7.02
C LYS A 71 -3.78 18.40 -8.01
N GLY A 72 -4.32 17.50 -8.85
CA GLY A 72 -3.55 16.70 -9.80
C GLY A 72 -3.05 15.38 -9.21
N LYS A 73 -1.89 14.92 -9.69
CA LYS A 73 -1.33 13.60 -9.37
C LYS A 73 -0.70 13.60 -7.98
N ASN A 74 -1.16 12.67 -7.13
CA ASN A 74 -0.53 12.33 -5.85
C ASN A 74 -0.04 10.89 -5.89
N ILE A 75 1.10 10.63 -5.25
CA ILE A 75 1.69 9.30 -5.16
C ILE A 75 1.67 8.89 -3.69
N LEU A 76 0.85 7.92 -3.36
CA LEU A 76 0.81 7.29 -2.05
C LEU A 76 1.60 5.98 -2.14
N GLU A 77 2.59 5.83 -1.26
CA GLU A 77 3.45 4.64 -1.22
C GLU A 77 3.35 3.97 0.15
N ILE A 78 3.08 2.68 0.14
CA ILE A 78 3.12 1.82 1.32
C ILE A 78 4.30 0.89 1.13
N ASN A 79 5.35 1.11 1.91
CA ASN A 79 6.56 0.31 1.84
C ASN A 79 6.78 -0.39 3.18
N GLY A 80 7.08 -1.68 3.15
CA GLY A 80 7.37 -2.41 4.38
C GLY A 80 7.96 -3.77 4.11
N VAL A 81 8.22 -4.48 5.21
CA VAL A 81 8.75 -5.83 5.17
C VAL A 81 7.77 -6.76 5.86
N GLN A 82 7.32 -7.78 5.13
CA GLN A 82 6.51 -8.86 5.65
C GLN A 82 7.41 -10.02 6.05
N LYS A 83 7.52 -10.28 7.35
CA LYS A 83 8.40 -11.31 7.90
C LYS A 83 7.85 -12.74 7.79
N SER A 84 6.54 -12.89 7.66
CA SER A 84 5.87 -14.21 7.58
C SER A 84 5.33 -14.48 6.17
N THR A 85 5.51 -15.70 5.69
CA THR A 85 4.91 -16.19 4.44
C THR A 85 3.40 -16.39 4.59
N GLY A 86 2.62 -15.90 3.62
CA GLY A 86 1.16 -16.12 3.57
C GLY A 86 0.34 -15.06 4.30
N ALA A 87 0.97 -13.97 4.74
CA ALA A 87 0.27 -12.82 5.28
C ALA A 87 -0.22 -11.90 4.18
N ASN A 88 -1.43 -11.37 4.37
CA ASN A 88 -2.06 -10.45 3.44
C ASN A 88 -1.99 -9.03 4.00
N LEU A 89 -1.52 -8.11 3.15
CA LEU A 89 -1.62 -6.67 3.32
C LEU A 89 -2.89 -6.23 2.59
N GLN A 90 -3.85 -5.70 3.33
CA GLN A 90 -5.04 -5.08 2.80
C GLN A 90 -4.93 -3.56 2.88
N VAL A 91 -5.09 -2.89 1.76
CA VAL A 91 -5.10 -1.43 1.64
C VAL A 91 -6.49 -1.01 1.21
N GLU A 92 -7.16 -0.24 2.04
CA GLU A 92 -8.49 0.29 1.80
C GLU A 92 -8.43 1.83 1.72
N LEU A 93 -8.99 2.39 0.66
CA LEU A 93 -9.26 3.81 0.54
C LEU A 93 -10.79 4.01 0.57
N ILE A 94 -11.27 4.77 1.54
CA ILE A 94 -12.69 4.94 1.83
C ILE A 94 -12.99 6.44 1.83
N GLY A 95 -13.82 6.86 0.88
CA GLY A 95 -14.46 8.17 0.81
C GLY A 95 -15.96 7.99 0.58
N THR A 96 -16.69 9.11 0.45
CA THR A 96 -18.16 9.11 0.35
C THR A 96 -18.67 8.31 -0.84
N ASN A 97 -18.03 8.42 -2.01
CA ASN A 97 -18.42 7.69 -3.23
C ASN A 97 -17.35 6.71 -3.72
N THR A 98 -16.24 6.57 -2.97
CA THR A 98 -15.09 5.75 -3.36
C THR A 98 -14.78 4.74 -2.27
N GLN A 99 -14.92 3.46 -2.60
CA GLN A 99 -14.36 2.39 -1.78
C GLN A 99 -13.46 1.52 -2.64
N ILE A 100 -12.17 1.55 -2.34
CA ILE A 100 -11.16 0.75 -3.04
C ILE A 100 -10.51 -0.15 -2.01
N SER A 101 -10.51 -1.45 -2.26
CA SER A 101 -9.83 -2.43 -1.43
C SER A 101 -8.86 -3.21 -2.30
N GLN A 102 -7.61 -3.26 -1.86
CA GLN A 102 -6.55 -4.03 -2.49
C GLN A 102 -5.94 -4.97 -1.49
N GLU A 103 -5.68 -6.18 -1.95
CA GLU A 103 -5.00 -7.18 -1.15
C GLU A 103 -3.74 -7.61 -1.88
N SER A 104 -2.62 -7.64 -1.17
CA SER A 104 -1.41 -8.31 -1.65
C SER A 104 -0.98 -9.35 -0.63
N GLY A 105 -0.59 -10.51 -1.15
CA GLY A 105 0.00 -11.58 -0.36
C GLY A 105 1.44 -11.82 -0.80
N GLY A 106 2.30 -12.23 0.13
CA GLY A 106 3.70 -12.49 -0.17
C GLY A 106 4.58 -12.54 1.07
N SER A 107 5.88 -12.58 0.85
CA SER A 107 6.89 -12.53 1.90
C SER A 107 8.08 -11.71 1.41
N GLY A 108 8.69 -10.92 2.29
CA GLY A 108 9.79 -10.04 1.92
C GLY A 108 9.35 -8.58 1.78
N ASN A 109 9.96 -7.85 0.85
CA ASN A 109 9.63 -6.43 0.69
C ASN A 109 8.30 -6.28 -0.03
N ILE A 110 7.43 -5.43 0.53
CA ILE A 110 6.19 -5.04 -0.08
C ILE A 110 6.28 -3.57 -0.45
N GLN A 111 5.97 -3.27 -1.71
CA GLN A 111 5.83 -1.93 -2.24
C GLN A 111 4.46 -1.80 -2.91
N HIS A 112 3.59 -1.04 -2.29
CA HIS A 112 2.28 -0.67 -2.84
C HIS A 112 2.29 0.80 -3.22
N THR A 113 1.90 1.10 -4.45
CA THR A 113 1.79 2.47 -4.96
C THR A 113 0.35 2.74 -5.38
N LEU A 114 -0.28 3.73 -4.78
CA LEU A 114 -1.55 4.29 -5.24
C LEU A 114 -1.27 5.65 -5.90
N VAL A 115 -1.58 5.76 -7.18
CA VAL A 115 -1.58 7.01 -7.92
C VAL A 115 -2.97 7.61 -7.81
N ILE A 116 -3.12 8.70 -7.07
CA ILE A 116 -4.41 9.34 -6.80
C ILE A 116 -4.47 10.66 -7.56
N ASN A 117 -5.36 10.74 -8.56
CA ASN A 117 -5.62 11.95 -9.31
C ASN A 117 -6.77 12.73 -8.67
N VAL A 118 -6.49 13.96 -8.27
CA VAL A 118 -7.42 14.90 -7.65
C VAL A 118 -7.83 15.95 -8.68
N PRO A 119 -9.13 16.21 -8.88
CA PRO A 119 -9.63 17.21 -9.84
C PRO A 119 -9.19 18.64 -9.56
#